data_AF-A0A7M7P0D1-F1
#
_entry.id   AF-A0A7M7P0D1-F1
#
_cell.length_a   1.000
_cell.length_b   1.000
_cell.length_c   1.000
_cell.angle_alpha   90.00
_cell.angle_beta   90.00
_cell.angle_gamma   90.00
#
_symmetry.space_group_name_H-M   'P 1'
#
loop_
_entity.id
_entity.type
_entity.pdbx_description
1 polymer ?
#
loop_
_entity_poly.entity_id
_entity_poly.type
_entity_poly.pdbx_seq_one_letter_code
_entity_poly.pdbx_strand_id
1 'polypeptide(L)'
;MKALNWWAANKIAGIPETRYGLRDDERRTIERIGTIQTDRLATSRFTENRWDPGVCIRTMDALLSKIKELVPEDDPSSSKQRVLIISSVDGGPGVEHRLWNLTFKIRDRLPEDRFVEEDELQCIFGGQ
;
A
#
# COMPACT_ATOMS: atom_id res chain seq x y z
N MET A 1 -4.45 12.55 1.19
CA MET A 1 -4.30 11.35 0.34
C MET A 1 -5.19 10.19 0.84
N LYS A 2 -6.50 10.39 1.08
CA LYS A 2 -7.39 9.32 1.61
C LYS A 2 -7.87 8.37 0.51
N ALA A 3 -8.25 8.92 -0.64
CA ALA A 3 -8.80 8.15 -1.76
C ALA A 3 -7.78 7.20 -2.42
N LEU A 4 -6.49 7.57 -2.46
CA LEU A 4 -5.44 6.65 -2.94
C LEU A 4 -5.30 5.44 -2.00
N ASN A 5 -5.34 5.67 -0.68
CA ASN A 5 -5.24 4.58 0.30
C ASN A 5 -6.45 3.64 0.23
N TRP A 6 -7.66 4.18 0.00
CA TRP A 6 -8.85 3.36 -0.24
C TRP A 6 -8.75 2.59 -1.55
N TRP A 7 -8.34 3.26 -2.63
CA TRP A 7 -8.18 2.62 -3.92
C TRP A 7 -7.18 1.48 -3.89
N ALA A 8 -5.97 1.70 -3.33
CA ALA A 8 -4.90 0.72 -3.35
C ALA A 8 -5.30 -0.56 -2.61
N ALA A 9 -5.81 -0.44 -1.38
CA ALA A 9 -6.26 -1.59 -0.59
C ALA A 9 -7.37 -2.37 -1.31
N ASN A 10 -8.38 -1.67 -1.83
CA ASN A 10 -9.50 -2.31 -2.52
C ASN A 10 -9.07 -2.94 -3.84
N LYS A 11 -8.17 -2.30 -4.58
CA LYS A 11 -7.67 -2.82 -5.86
C LYS A 11 -6.86 -4.11 -5.65
N ILE A 12 -6.02 -4.15 -4.62
CA ILE A 12 -5.25 -5.34 -4.24
C ILE A 12 -6.19 -6.46 -3.77
N ALA A 13 -7.19 -6.14 -2.96
CA ALA A 13 -8.15 -7.11 -2.43
C ALA A 13 -9.26 -7.53 -3.42
N GLY A 14 -9.30 -6.97 -4.64
CA GLY A 14 -10.35 -7.25 -5.62
C GLY A 14 -11.74 -6.72 -5.22
N ILE A 15 -11.80 -5.75 -4.30
CA ILE A 15 -13.06 -5.14 -3.84
C ILE A 15 -13.56 -4.13 -4.89
N PRO A 16 -14.73 -4.36 -5.52
CA PRO A 16 -15.18 -3.56 -6.65
C PRO A 16 -15.76 -2.19 -6.25
N GLU A 17 -16.21 -2.05 -5.00
CA GLU A 17 -16.98 -0.90 -4.55
C GLU A 17 -16.62 -0.47 -3.14
N THR A 18 -16.55 0.84 -2.93
CA THR A 18 -16.35 1.47 -1.61
C THR A 18 -17.60 2.27 -1.22
N ARG A 19 -18.08 2.09 0.01
CA ARG A 19 -19.09 2.97 0.62
C ARG A 19 -18.41 3.94 1.58
N TYR A 20 -18.77 5.22 1.51
CA TYR A 20 -18.18 6.27 2.32
C TYR A 20 -19.24 7.19 2.92
N GLY A 21 -19.02 7.65 4.16
CA GLY A 21 -19.85 8.67 4.81
C GLY A 21 -19.20 10.04 4.67
N LEU A 22 -19.96 11.03 4.22
CA LEU A 22 -19.62 12.44 4.35
C LEU A 22 -20.16 12.93 5.70
N ARG A 23 -19.25 13.40 6.54
CA ARG A 23 -19.53 13.88 7.89
C ARG A 23 -19.57 15.40 7.90
N ASP A 24 -20.55 15.95 8.62
CA ASP A 24 -20.48 17.33 9.11
C ASP A 24 -19.55 17.37 10.32
N ASP A 25 -18.44 18.10 10.18
CA ASP A 25 -17.43 18.21 11.24
C ASP A 25 -17.91 19.04 12.44
N GLU A 26 -18.87 19.94 12.26
CA GLU A 26 -19.45 20.75 13.34
C GLU A 26 -20.40 19.90 14.21
N ARG A 27 -21.34 19.20 13.56
CA ARG A 27 -22.34 18.35 14.26
C ARG A 27 -21.84 16.94 14.56
N ARG A 28 -20.69 16.54 14.00
CA ARG A 28 -20.08 15.20 14.09
C ARG A 28 -21.00 14.08 13.61
N THR A 29 -21.92 14.37 12.71
CA THR A 29 -22.90 13.43 12.16
C THR A 29 -22.62 13.09 10.71
N ILE A 30 -22.86 11.85 10.30
CA ILE A 30 -22.85 11.48 8.87
C ILE A 30 -24.11 12.05 8.23
N GLU A 31 -23.96 12.99 7.31
CA GLU A 31 -25.09 13.60 6.61
C GLU A 31 -25.45 12.84 5.33
N ARG A 32 -24.44 12.19 4.72
CA ARG A 32 -24.64 11.49 3.45
C ARG A 32 -23.78 10.25 3.35
N ILE A 33 -24.38 9.17 2.87
CA ILE A 33 -23.66 7.97 2.45
C ILE A 33 -23.54 8.02 0.93
N GLY A 34 -22.32 7.85 0.45
CA GLY A 34 -21.98 7.75 -0.96
C GLY A 34 -21.36 6.40 -1.27
N THR A 35 -21.38 6.07 -2.54
CA THR A 35 -20.79 4.84 -3.08
C THR A 35 -19.94 5.21 -4.27
N ILE A 36 -18.78 4.57 -4.40
CA ILE A 36 -17.91 4.75 -5.55
C ILE A 36 -17.28 3.41 -5.93
N GLN A 37 -17.29 3.13 -7.24
CA GLN A 37 -16.60 1.99 -7.82
C GLN A 37 -15.09 2.19 -7.66
N THR A 38 -14.38 1.16 -7.21
CA THR A 38 -12.94 1.21 -6.95
C THR A 38 -12.19 1.72 -8.19
N ASP A 39 -12.48 1.20 -9.38
CA ASP A 39 -11.81 1.62 -10.61
C ASP A 39 -12.10 3.08 -11.02
N ARG A 40 -13.16 3.68 -10.49
CA ARG A 40 -13.52 5.08 -10.73
C ARG A 40 -12.96 6.03 -9.68
N LEU A 41 -12.31 5.53 -8.62
CA LEU A 41 -11.73 6.39 -7.57
C LEU A 41 -10.63 7.31 -8.10
N ALA A 42 -9.92 6.95 -9.17
CA ALA A 42 -8.86 7.79 -9.73
C ALA A 42 -9.40 8.92 -10.61
N THR A 43 -10.48 8.64 -11.33
CA THR A 43 -11.12 9.57 -12.27
C THR A 43 -12.32 10.28 -11.66
N SER A 44 -12.49 10.18 -10.33
CA SER A 44 -13.60 10.82 -9.64
C SER A 44 -13.35 12.32 -9.52
N ARG A 45 -14.42 13.10 -9.43
CA ARG A 45 -14.34 14.55 -9.15
C ARG A 45 -13.53 14.92 -7.90
N PHE A 46 -13.30 13.97 -6.98
CA PHE A 46 -12.54 14.21 -5.74
C PHE A 46 -11.02 14.06 -5.91
N THR A 47 -10.58 13.49 -7.03
CA THR A 47 -9.23 12.92 -7.21
C THR A 47 -8.67 13.06 -8.61
N GLU A 48 -9.46 13.58 -9.54
CA GLU A 48 -9.05 13.78 -10.93
C GLU A 48 -7.70 14.47 -11.04
N ASN A 49 -6.80 13.89 -11.85
CA ASN A 49 -5.43 14.35 -12.07
C ASN A 49 -4.53 14.44 -10.82
N ARG A 50 -4.88 13.76 -9.71
CA ARG A 50 -4.03 13.73 -8.50
C ARG A 50 -3.04 12.57 -8.46
N TRP A 51 -3.35 11.46 -9.14
CA TRP A 51 -2.51 10.26 -9.25
C TRP A 51 -2.97 9.40 -10.42
N ASP A 52 -2.08 8.56 -10.95
CA ASP A 52 -2.34 7.66 -12.07
C ASP A 52 -2.33 6.19 -11.60
N PRO A 53 -3.46 5.46 -11.69
CA PRO A 53 -3.55 4.03 -11.38
C PRO A 53 -2.52 3.17 -12.09
N GLY A 54 -2.26 3.46 -13.36
CA GLY A 54 -1.31 2.73 -14.19
C GLY A 54 0.11 2.93 -13.70
N VAL A 55 0.48 4.13 -13.24
CA VAL A 55 1.77 4.37 -12.58
C VAL A 55 1.86 3.56 -11.29
N CYS A 56 0.84 3.61 -10.43
CA CYS A 56 0.83 2.85 -9.18
C CYS A 56 1.01 1.33 -9.39
N ILE A 57 0.28 0.76 -10.36
CA ILE A 57 0.38 -0.68 -10.68
C ILE A 57 1.77 -1.02 -11.22
N ARG A 58 2.31 -0.25 -12.17
CA ARG A 58 3.65 -0.50 -12.71
C ARG A 58 4.75 -0.38 -11.66
N THR A 59 4.65 0.61 -10.76
CA THR A 59 5.60 0.75 -9.65
C THR A 59 5.53 -0.43 -8.69
N MET A 60 4.33 -0.91 -8.37
CA MET A 60 4.15 -2.11 -7.54
C MET A 60 4.73 -3.35 -8.21
N ASP A 61 4.47 -3.56 -9.49
CA ASP A 61 4.98 -4.69 -10.25
C ASP A 61 6.51 -4.68 -10.36
N ALA A 62 7.11 -3.51 -10.59
CA ALA A 62 8.57 -3.34 -10.60
C ALA A 62 9.18 -3.65 -9.21
N LEU A 63 8.54 -3.21 -8.12
CA LEU A 63 8.96 -3.54 -6.76
C LEU A 63 8.89 -5.04 -6.49
N LEU A 64 7.75 -5.69 -6.79
CA LEU A 64 7.59 -7.12 -6.59
C LEU A 64 8.57 -7.94 -7.44
N SER A 65 8.82 -7.51 -8.68
CA SER A 65 9.84 -8.11 -9.55
C SER A 65 11.23 -7.98 -8.93
N LYS A 66 11.56 -6.81 -8.36
CA LYS A 66 12.84 -6.61 -7.69
C LYS A 66 13.00 -7.47 -6.44
N ILE A 67 11.93 -7.65 -5.67
CA ILE A 67 11.92 -8.55 -4.50
C ILE A 67 12.21 -9.99 -4.96
N LYS A 68 11.56 -10.46 -6.02
CA LYS A 68 11.79 -11.80 -6.60
C LYS A 68 13.23 -12.01 -7.06
N GLU A 69 13.87 -11.00 -7.67
CA GLU A 69 15.28 -11.07 -8.04
C GLU A 69 16.21 -11.20 -6.83
N LEU A 70 15.89 -10.51 -5.74
CA LEU A 70 16.75 -10.43 -4.55
C LEU A 70 16.53 -11.58 -3.57
N VAL A 71 15.40 -12.29 -3.67
CA VAL A 71 15.06 -13.48 -2.88
C VAL A 71 14.80 -14.64 -3.85
N PRO A 72 15.87 -15.22 -4.45
CA PRO A 72 15.73 -16.25 -5.48
C PRO A 72 15.35 -17.63 -4.92
N GLU A 73 15.60 -17.87 -3.63
CA GLU A 73 15.27 -19.12 -2.95
C GLU A 73 13.94 -18.97 -2.19
N ASP A 74 12.91 -19.63 -2.71
CA ASP A 74 11.64 -19.85 -2.02
C ASP A 74 11.78 -21.11 -1.15
N ASP A 75 12.73 -21.07 -0.21
CA ASP A 75 12.94 -22.15 0.76
C ASP A 75 12.18 -21.84 2.06
N PRO A 76 11.00 -22.44 2.28
CA PRO A 76 10.21 -22.24 3.50
C PRO A 76 10.90 -22.80 4.74
N SER A 77 11.93 -23.64 4.58
CA SER A 77 12.79 -24.14 5.67
C SER A 77 14.02 -23.27 5.92
N SER A 78 14.29 -22.31 5.02
CA SER A 78 15.31 -21.30 5.28
C SER A 78 14.77 -20.38 6.37
N SER A 79 15.35 -20.48 7.56
CA SER A 79 15.17 -19.51 8.65
C SER A 79 15.67 -18.10 8.30
N LYS A 80 16.06 -17.88 7.04
CA LYS A 80 16.59 -16.65 6.48
C LYS A 80 15.46 -15.68 6.19
N GLN A 81 14.80 -15.23 7.26
CA GLN A 81 13.98 -14.04 7.18
C GLN A 81 14.86 -12.85 6.77
N ARG A 82 14.34 -12.06 5.85
CA ARG A 82 15.03 -10.93 5.23
C ARG A 82 14.20 -9.68 5.41
N VAL A 83 14.88 -8.57 5.69
CA VAL A 83 14.22 -7.27 5.88
C VAL A 83 14.34 -6.49 4.59
N LEU A 84 13.20 -6.18 3.98
CA LEU A 84 13.11 -5.22 2.89
C LEU A 84 13.12 -3.80 3.48
N ILE A 85 14.15 -3.03 3.15
CA ILE A 85 14.27 -1.63 3.54
C ILE A 85 13.85 -0.76 2.35
N ILE A 86 12.79 0.01 2.57
CA ILE A 86 12.35 1.08 1.68
C ILE A 86 12.84 2.39 2.32
N SER A 87 13.89 2.98 1.75
CA SER A 87 14.41 4.25 2.25
C SER A 87 13.37 5.36 2.07
N SER A 88 13.15 6.15 3.13
CA SER A 88 12.35 7.37 3.03
C SER A 88 12.95 8.28 1.96
N VAL A 89 12.11 8.85 1.11
CA VAL A 89 12.54 9.86 0.15
C VAL A 89 12.13 11.22 0.68
N ASP A 90 13.12 12.07 0.93
CA ASP A 90 12.87 13.44 1.34
C ASP A 90 12.09 14.20 0.27
N GLY A 91 11.08 14.94 0.71
CA GLY A 91 10.25 15.79 -0.14
C GLY A 91 11.03 16.95 -0.76
N GLY A 92 10.35 17.74 -1.59
CA GLY A 92 10.90 18.93 -2.23
C GLY A 92 11.26 18.77 -3.71
N PRO A 93 11.95 19.74 -4.32
CA PRO A 93 12.27 19.72 -5.74
C PRO A 93 12.99 18.42 -6.15
N GLY A 94 12.57 17.84 -7.28
CA GLY A 94 13.14 16.59 -7.79
C GLY A 94 12.74 15.31 -7.04
N VAL A 95 11.76 15.38 -6.13
CA VAL A 95 11.24 14.20 -5.41
C VAL A 95 10.76 13.11 -6.37
N GLU A 96 10.15 13.47 -7.50
CA GLU A 96 9.74 12.51 -8.52
C GLU A 96 10.93 11.70 -9.01
N HIS A 97 12.03 12.34 -9.39
CA HIS A 97 13.22 11.64 -9.86
C HIS A 97 13.81 10.71 -8.78
N ARG A 98 13.80 11.13 -7.51
CA ARG A 98 14.24 10.28 -6.39
C ARG A 98 13.31 9.10 -6.15
N LEU A 99 12.00 9.28 -6.30
CA LEU A 99 11.01 8.20 -6.24
C LEU A 99 11.17 7.21 -7.40
N TRP A 100 11.52 7.70 -8.60
CA TRP A 100 11.84 6.85 -9.76
C TRP A 100 13.12 6.02 -9.55
N ASN A 101 14.09 6.55 -8.80
CA ASN A 101 15.35 5.88 -8.51
C ASN A 101 15.36 5.20 -7.12
N LEU A 102 14.18 4.91 -6.56
CA LEU A 102 14.09 4.37 -5.22
C LEU A 102 14.73 2.97 -5.19
N THR A 103 15.85 2.86 -4.47
CA THR A 103 16.57 1.60 -4.33
C THR A 103 16.06 0.84 -3.13
N PHE A 104 15.78 -0.43 -3.33
CA PHE A 104 15.42 -1.36 -2.26
C PHE A 104 16.69 -2.04 -1.75
N LYS A 105 16.81 -2.16 -0.43
CA LYS A 105 17.87 -2.96 0.18
C LYS A 105 17.25 -4.14 0.89
N ILE A 106 17.91 -5.29 0.78
CA ILE A 106 17.59 -6.46 1.58
C ILE A 106 18.78 -6.71 2.51
N ARG A 107 18.48 -6.99 3.77
CA ARG A 107 19.47 -7.44 4.76
C ARG A 107 18.94 -8.61 5.58
N ASP A 108 19.85 -9.28 6.27
CA ASP A 108 19.49 -10.24 7.31
C ASP A 108 18.66 -9.56 8.43
N ARG A 109 17.75 -10.32 9.02
CA ARG A 109 17.00 -9.93 10.22
C ARG A 109 17.97 -9.62 11.36
N LEU A 110 17.72 -8.52 12.05
CA LEU A 110 18.39 -8.14 13.30
C LEU A 110 17.44 -8.38 14.49
N PRO A 111 17.97 -8.59 15.71
CA PRO A 111 17.14 -8.83 16.90
C PRO A 111 16.11 -7.72 17.21
N GLU A 112 16.42 -6.48 16.85
CA GLU A 112 15.57 -5.30 17.04
C GLU A 112 14.44 -5.16 16.01
N ASP A 113 14.48 -5.92 14.91
CA ASP A 113 13.44 -5.87 13.90
C ASP A 113 12.15 -6.50 14.42
N ARG A 114 11.09 -5.70 14.41
CA ARG A 114 9.74 -6.17 14.73
C ARG A 114 9.08 -6.71 13.46
N PHE A 115 8.63 -7.94 13.55
CA PHE A 115 7.79 -8.58 12.54
C PHE A 115 6.43 -8.84 13.15
N VAL A 116 5.41 -8.83 12.31
CA VAL A 116 4.12 -9.40 12.69
C VAL A 116 4.25 -10.89 12.50
N GLU A 117 4.23 -11.64 13.61
CA GLU A 117 4.33 -13.09 13.57
C GLU A 117 3.00 -13.71 13.08
N GLU A 118 3.02 -14.94 12.59
CA GLU A 118 1.85 -15.56 11.94
C GLU A 118 0.64 -15.69 12.90
N ASP A 119 0.89 -15.92 14.18
CA ASP A 119 -0.11 -15.96 15.25
C ASP A 119 -0.76 -14.59 15.49
N GLU A 120 0.00 -13.49 15.35
CA GLU A 120 -0.53 -12.14 15.41
C GLU A 120 -1.41 -11.83 14.18
N LEU A 121 -1.06 -12.34 12.99
CA LEU A 121 -1.90 -12.23 11.79
C LEU A 121 -3.21 -13.02 11.93
N GLN A 122 -3.16 -14.20 12.53
CA GLN A 122 -4.38 -14.98 12.80
C GLN A 122 -5.32 -14.27 13.78
N CYS A 123 -4.79 -13.56 14.77
CA CYS A 123 -5.63 -12.72 15.65
C CYS A 123 -6.32 -11.56 14.91
N ILE A 124 -5.76 -11.10 13.79
CA ILE A 124 -6.29 -9.98 13.00
C ILE A 124 -7.31 -10.44 11.94
N PHE A 125 -7.06 -11.59 11.30
CA PHE A 125 -7.88 -12.08 10.18
C PHE A 125 -8.76 -13.29 10.53
N GLY A 126 -8.39 -14.07 11.55
CA GLY A 126 -9.18 -15.17 12.09
C GLY A 126 -10.16 -14.61 13.13
N GLY A 127 -11.25 -14.03 12.65
CA GLY A 127 -12.30 -13.48 13.51
C GLY A 127 -12.65 -14.40 14.67
N GLN A 128 -12.74 -13.81 15.87
CA GLN A 128 -13.41 -14.43 17.02
C GLN A 128 -14.89 -14.68 16.71
#